data_AF-A0A847UYW6-F1
#
_entry.id   AF-A0A847UYW6-F1
#
_cell.length_a   1.000
_cell.length_b   1.000
_cell.length_c   1.000
_cell.angle_alpha   90.00
_cell.angle_beta   90.00
_cell.angle_gamma   90.00
#
_symmetry.space_group_name_H-M   'P 1'
#
loop_
_entity.id
_entity.type
_entity.pdbx_description
1 polymer ?
#
loop_
_entity_poly.entity_id
_entity_poly.type
_entity_poly.pdbx_seq_one_letter_code
_entity_poly.pdbx_strand_id
1 'polypeptide(L)'
;MKLILESFLASLAVLAALVSGSVVVNEVELNPSGDGNEWVELYNSGEEPADIGQWSVSIEEALSSSGTWTGVIPIPKETSISPGSYYVVEGDRRWIHGNNGTVILRTDSWAEVDRTPALSDEEGNDFSWPRYPNGIDTDTRSDWAFIKATPGAENVLRAAF
;
A
#
# COMPACT_ATOMS: atom_id res chain seq x y z
N MET A 1 -18.63 -13.45 -45.87
CA MET A 1 -17.78 -13.98 -44.79
C MET A 1 -17.18 -12.78 -44.05
N LYS A 2 -17.83 -12.33 -42.98
CA LYS A 2 -17.42 -11.17 -42.18
C LYS A 2 -16.83 -11.75 -40.90
N LEU A 3 -15.51 -11.86 -40.85
CA LEU A 3 -14.78 -12.46 -39.75
C LEU A 3 -14.94 -11.59 -38.49
N ILE A 4 -15.14 -12.30 -37.39
CA ILE A 4 -15.37 -11.84 -36.01
C ILE A 4 -14.17 -11.01 -35.56
N LEU A 5 -14.38 -9.74 -35.23
CA LEU A 5 -13.36 -8.82 -34.70
C LEU A 5 -13.92 -8.04 -33.50
N GLU A 6 -14.44 -8.75 -32.49
CA GLU A 6 -14.81 -8.12 -31.21
C GLU A 6 -14.27 -8.87 -29.98
N SER A 7 -13.64 -10.04 -30.17
CA SER A 7 -13.22 -10.92 -29.07
C SER A 7 -11.80 -10.69 -28.52
N PHE A 8 -11.10 -9.64 -28.94
CA PHE A 8 -9.76 -9.31 -28.41
C PHE A 8 -9.75 -8.18 -27.36
N LEU A 9 -10.77 -7.31 -27.36
CA LEU A 9 -10.83 -6.20 -26.40
C LEU A 9 -11.31 -6.66 -25.02
N ALA A 10 -12.22 -7.63 -24.97
CA ALA A 10 -12.71 -8.18 -23.71
C ALA A 10 -11.63 -8.98 -22.95
N SER A 11 -10.73 -9.69 -23.66
CA SER A 11 -9.65 -10.47 -23.07
C SER A 11 -8.51 -9.62 -22.52
N LEU A 12 -8.22 -8.46 -23.12
CA LEU A 12 -7.22 -7.52 -22.58
C LEU A 12 -7.72 -6.82 -21.30
N ALA A 13 -9.00 -6.45 -21.25
CA ALA A 13 -9.61 -5.82 -20.07
C ALA A 13 -9.70 -6.78 -18.87
N VAL A 14 -9.98 -8.07 -19.10
CA VAL A 14 -9.98 -9.09 -18.03
C VAL A 14 -8.57 -9.35 -17.49
N LEU A 15 -7.54 -9.33 -18.35
CA LEU A 15 -6.14 -9.48 -17.90
C LEU A 15 -5.68 -8.28 -17.05
N ALA A 16 -6.03 -7.05 -17.48
CA ALA A 16 -5.73 -5.84 -16.70
C ALA A 16 -6.41 -5.83 -15.33
N ALA A 17 -7.64 -6.34 -15.23
CA ALA A 17 -8.37 -6.43 -13.97
C ALA A 17 -7.76 -7.46 -12.99
N LEU A 18 -7.12 -8.53 -13.48
CA LEU A 18 -6.44 -9.52 -12.65
C LEU A 18 -5.11 -9.01 -12.07
N VAL A 19 -4.39 -8.15 -12.81
CA VAL A 19 -3.14 -7.52 -12.36
C VAL A 19 -3.40 -6.50 -11.23
N SER A 20 -4.55 -5.84 -11.24
CA SER A 20 -4.90 -4.89 -10.17
C SER A 20 -5.14 -5.57 -8.82
N GLY A 21 -5.53 -6.85 -8.78
CA GLY A 21 -5.85 -7.55 -7.54
C GLY A 21 -4.67 -8.21 -6.83
N SER A 22 -3.46 -8.13 -7.38
CA SER A 22 -2.27 -8.77 -6.79
C SER A 22 -1.40 -7.82 -5.98
N VAL A 23 -1.56 -6.51 -6.13
CA VAL A 23 -0.80 -5.51 -5.37
C VAL A 23 -1.59 -5.10 -4.15
N VAL A 24 -0.97 -5.27 -2.98
CA VAL A 24 -1.56 -4.94 -1.68
C VAL A 24 -0.65 -4.00 -0.90
N VAL A 25 -1.22 -3.26 0.04
CA VAL A 25 -0.46 -2.56 1.08
C VAL A 25 0.20 -3.60 1.95
N ASN A 26 1.52 -3.56 2.11
CA ASN A 26 2.28 -4.60 2.80
C ASN A 26 2.84 -4.17 4.15
N GLU A 27 3.27 -2.91 4.28
CA GLU A 27 3.87 -2.40 5.51
C GLU A 27 3.61 -0.90 5.62
N VAL A 28 3.33 -0.42 6.85
CA VAL A 28 2.94 0.97 7.10
C VAL A 28 3.70 1.51 8.30
N GLU A 29 4.44 2.59 8.10
CA GLU A 29 5.11 3.38 9.14
C GLU A 29 4.42 4.75 9.24
N LEU A 30 3.87 5.06 10.42
CA LEU A 30 3.10 6.28 10.68
C LEU A 30 3.81 7.23 11.65
N ASN A 31 4.92 6.82 12.25
CA ASN A 31 5.66 7.66 13.19
C ASN A 31 7.14 7.24 13.21
N PRO A 32 7.85 7.44 12.11
CA PRO A 32 9.24 7.04 11.99
C PRO A 32 10.12 7.82 12.98
N SER A 33 11.22 7.21 13.39
CA SER A 33 12.19 7.87 14.28
C SER A 33 12.75 9.18 13.70
N GLY A 34 12.87 10.19 14.56
CA GLY A 34 13.53 11.46 14.25
C GLY A 34 12.81 12.27 13.18
N ASP A 35 13.51 12.63 12.11
CA ASP A 35 12.99 13.42 10.98
C ASP A 35 12.59 12.54 9.79
N GLY A 36 12.27 11.26 10.03
CA GLY A 36 11.82 10.34 8.99
C GLY A 36 10.47 10.76 8.38
N ASN A 37 10.23 10.37 7.14
CA ASN A 37 8.90 10.50 6.53
C ASN A 37 8.09 9.25 6.82
N GLU A 38 6.79 9.40 7.10
CA GLU A 38 5.88 8.27 7.01
C GLU A 38 6.02 7.58 5.66
N TRP A 39 5.84 6.27 5.63
CA TRP A 39 5.95 5.52 4.40
C TRP A 39 5.02 4.32 4.39
N VAL A 40 4.70 3.91 3.17
CA VAL A 40 3.88 2.74 2.90
C VAL A 40 4.60 1.88 1.89
N GLU A 41 4.72 0.61 2.18
CA GLU A 41 5.20 -0.39 1.25
C GLU A 41 4.04 -1.08 0.56
N LEU A 42 4.18 -1.27 -0.75
CA LEU A 42 3.31 -2.11 -1.56
C LEU A 42 4.03 -3.41 -1.91
N TYR A 43 3.30 -4.51 -1.97
CA TYR A 43 3.82 -5.83 -2.36
C TYR A 43 3.01 -6.41 -3.50
N ASN A 44 3.70 -6.93 -4.52
CA ASN A 44 3.06 -7.70 -5.58
C ASN A 44 3.04 -9.18 -5.22
N SER A 45 1.88 -9.65 -4.76
CA SER A 45 1.60 -11.06 -4.43
C SER A 45 1.34 -11.95 -5.65
N GLY A 46 1.30 -11.36 -6.85
CA GLY A 46 1.04 -12.05 -8.11
C GLY A 46 2.27 -12.70 -8.72
N GLU A 47 2.05 -13.44 -9.81
CA GLU A 47 3.10 -14.15 -10.55
C GLU A 47 3.68 -13.35 -11.72
N GLU A 48 3.09 -12.19 -12.06
CA GLU A 48 3.49 -11.32 -13.16
C GLU A 48 3.82 -9.89 -12.67
N PRO A 49 4.66 -9.12 -13.39
CA PRO A 49 4.90 -7.72 -13.05
C PRO A 49 3.61 -6.90 -13.05
N ALA A 50 3.39 -6.10 -12.00
CA ALA A 50 2.23 -5.23 -11.87
C ALA A 50 2.61 -3.78 -12.22
N ASP A 51 1.88 -3.17 -13.16
CA ASP A 51 2.00 -1.74 -13.47
C ASP A 51 1.18 -0.93 -12.47
N ILE A 52 1.86 -0.10 -11.69
CA ILE A 52 1.27 0.79 -10.67
C ILE A 52 1.55 2.25 -11.00
N GLY A 53 1.95 2.54 -12.24
CA GLY A 53 2.22 3.90 -12.68
C GLY A 53 0.98 4.78 -12.53
N GLN A 54 1.16 5.96 -11.94
CA GLN A 54 0.08 6.94 -11.66
C GLN A 54 -0.96 6.48 -10.65
N TRP A 55 -0.78 5.33 -9.99
CA TRP A 55 -1.55 4.99 -8.80
C TRP A 55 -1.23 5.96 -7.67
N SER A 56 -1.96 5.85 -6.56
CA SER A 56 -1.70 6.65 -5.37
C SER A 56 -1.94 5.86 -4.10
N VAL A 57 -1.18 6.23 -3.07
CA VAL A 57 -1.43 5.82 -1.69
C VAL A 57 -1.93 7.04 -0.93
N SER A 58 -2.99 6.89 -0.15
CA SER A 58 -3.41 7.94 0.78
C SER A 58 -3.41 7.44 2.22
N ILE A 59 -3.01 8.31 3.14
CA ILE A 59 -3.18 8.11 4.58
C ILE A 59 -4.33 9.02 5.02
N GLU A 60 -5.39 8.42 5.56
CA GLU A 60 -6.58 9.11 6.04
C GLU A 60 -6.69 9.00 7.56
N GLU A 61 -6.59 10.13 8.26
CA GLU A 61 -6.78 10.23 9.71
C GLU A 61 -8.16 10.82 10.03
N ALA A 62 -8.93 10.13 10.87
CA ALA A 62 -10.16 10.68 11.43
C ALA A 62 -9.82 11.70 12.53
N LEU A 63 -10.22 12.95 12.33
CA LEU A 63 -9.91 14.02 13.28
C LEU A 63 -10.89 14.01 14.47
N SER A 64 -10.41 14.43 15.64
CA SER A 64 -11.25 14.57 16.84
C SER A 64 -12.34 15.64 16.68
N SER A 65 -12.05 16.69 15.90
CA SER A 65 -13.05 17.57 15.30
C SER A 65 -13.64 16.90 14.07
N SER A 66 -14.93 17.09 13.78
CA SER A 66 -15.57 16.57 12.56
C SER A 66 -14.69 16.78 11.31
N GLY A 67 -14.34 15.70 10.61
CA GLY A 67 -13.55 15.75 9.38
C GLY A 67 -12.51 14.63 9.28
N THR A 68 -11.79 14.62 8.16
CA THR A 68 -10.71 13.68 7.87
C THR A 68 -9.54 14.48 7.34
N TRP A 69 -8.34 14.24 7.87
CA TRP A 69 -7.10 14.69 7.23
C TRP A 69 -6.67 13.64 6.20
N THR A 70 -6.16 14.08 5.05
CA THR A 70 -5.72 13.17 3.99
C THR A 70 -4.39 13.63 3.40
N GLY A 71 -3.36 12.80 3.58
CA GLY A 71 -2.10 12.87 2.83
C GLY A 71 -2.17 11.95 1.62
N VAL A 72 -1.77 12.43 0.43
CA VAL A 72 -1.73 11.61 -0.81
C VAL A 72 -0.31 11.56 -1.35
N ILE A 73 0.15 10.35 -1.65
CA ILE A 73 1.45 10.04 -2.22
C ILE A 73 1.24 9.50 -3.65
N PRO A 74 1.51 10.30 -4.69
CA PRO A 74 1.38 9.85 -6.07
C PRO A 74 2.55 8.93 -6.46
N ILE A 75 2.25 7.84 -7.16
CA ILE A 75 3.26 6.94 -7.72
C ILE A 75 3.63 7.45 -9.12
N PRO A 76 4.92 7.63 -9.44
CA PRO A 76 5.36 8.08 -10.75
C PRO A 76 4.84 7.18 -11.87
N LYS A 77 4.57 7.77 -13.04
CA LYS A 77 4.31 6.99 -14.26
C LYS A 77 5.45 6.01 -14.54
N GLU A 78 5.16 4.97 -15.32
CA GLU A 78 6.15 3.96 -15.74
C GLU A 78 6.78 3.19 -14.55
N THR A 79 6.04 3.06 -13.45
CA THR A 79 6.43 2.29 -12.27
C THR A 79 5.80 0.91 -12.30
N SER A 80 6.61 -0.13 -12.11
CA SER A 80 6.12 -1.50 -11.99
C SER A 80 6.77 -2.24 -10.83
N ILE A 81 6.04 -3.18 -10.22
CA ILE A 81 6.53 -4.08 -9.17
C ILE A 81 6.65 -5.48 -9.75
N SER A 82 7.85 -6.07 -9.70
CA SER A 82 8.05 -7.47 -10.09
C SER A 82 7.33 -8.44 -9.13
N PRO A 83 7.04 -9.69 -9.56
CA PRO A 83 6.49 -10.72 -8.67
C PRO A 83 7.31 -10.87 -7.39
N GLY A 84 6.64 -10.92 -6.24
CA GLY A 84 7.30 -11.10 -4.93
C GLY A 84 8.24 -9.94 -4.53
N SER A 85 8.10 -8.78 -5.17
CA SER A 85 8.90 -7.59 -4.89
C SER A 85 8.07 -6.50 -4.24
N TYR A 86 8.77 -5.47 -3.77
CA TYR A 86 8.23 -4.39 -2.94
C TYR A 86 8.38 -3.05 -3.64
N TYR A 87 7.54 -2.09 -3.28
CA TYR A 87 7.69 -0.70 -3.66
C TYR A 87 7.30 0.21 -2.50
N VAL A 88 8.26 0.99 -2.01
CA VAL A 88 8.05 1.91 -0.89
C VAL A 88 7.74 3.31 -1.42
N VAL A 89 6.65 3.89 -0.93
CA VAL A 89 6.29 5.29 -1.13
C VAL A 89 6.48 6.08 0.15
N GLU A 90 7.05 7.27 0.05
CA GLU A 90 7.28 8.16 1.19
C GLU A 90 6.30 9.33 1.15
N GLY A 91 5.76 9.67 2.32
CA GLY A 91 4.95 10.86 2.55
C GLY A 91 5.77 12.15 2.50
N ASP A 92 5.09 13.26 2.76
CA ASP A 92 5.76 14.56 2.84
C ASP A 92 6.17 14.86 4.28
N ARG A 93 7.45 15.14 4.50
CA ARG A 93 7.99 15.57 5.80
C ARG A 93 7.26 16.76 6.47
N ARG A 94 6.47 17.51 5.69
CA ARG A 94 5.73 18.70 6.15
C ARG A 94 4.29 18.37 6.55
N TRP A 95 3.87 17.11 6.48
CA TRP A 95 2.57 16.71 6.97
C TRP A 95 2.45 16.99 8.47
N ILE A 96 1.28 17.47 8.87
CA ILE A 96 0.96 17.82 10.25
C ILE A 96 -0.38 17.16 10.56
N HIS A 97 -0.30 16.00 11.19
CA HIS A 97 -1.43 15.16 11.60
C HIS A 97 -0.98 14.26 12.76
N GLY A 98 -1.88 13.47 13.32
CA GLY A 98 -1.56 12.51 14.38
C GLY A 98 -0.94 11.22 13.84
N ASN A 99 -0.48 10.37 14.76
CA ASN A 99 0.27 9.16 14.43
C ASN A 99 -0.64 7.95 14.12
N ASN A 100 -1.81 8.19 13.54
CA ASN A 100 -2.76 7.16 13.20
C ASN A 100 -3.34 7.41 11.81
N GLY A 101 -3.82 6.34 11.18
CA GLY A 101 -4.37 6.46 9.83
C GLY A 101 -4.92 5.16 9.29
N THR A 102 -5.80 5.31 8.31
CA THR A 102 -6.16 4.24 7.38
C THR A 102 -5.44 4.49 6.07
N VAL A 103 -4.66 3.51 5.61
CA VAL A 103 -4.01 3.57 4.30
C VAL A 103 -4.98 3.05 3.25
N ILE A 104 -5.06 3.76 2.12
CA ILE A 104 -5.87 3.34 0.96
C ILE A 104 -5.01 3.42 -0.29
N LEU A 105 -4.90 2.30 -1.00
CA LEU A 105 -4.25 2.20 -2.30
C LEU A 105 -5.30 2.37 -3.39
N ARG A 106 -5.05 3.26 -4.35
CA ARG A 106 -5.96 3.54 -5.46
C ARG A 106 -5.25 3.52 -6.80
N THR A 107 -5.96 3.05 -7.82
CA THR A 107 -5.54 3.14 -9.21
C THR A 107 -5.49 4.60 -9.69
N ASP A 108 -4.96 4.81 -10.89
CA ASP A 108 -4.96 6.11 -11.60
C ASP A 108 -6.37 6.70 -11.83
N SER A 109 -7.38 5.84 -11.85
CA SER A 109 -8.80 6.17 -12.00
C SER A 109 -9.53 6.31 -10.66
N TRP A 110 -8.79 6.35 -9.54
CA TRP A 110 -9.30 6.44 -8.18
C TRP A 110 -10.13 5.24 -7.72
N ALA A 111 -10.04 4.10 -8.41
CA ALA A 111 -10.63 2.86 -7.92
C ALA A 111 -9.80 2.35 -6.73
N GLU A 112 -10.45 1.99 -5.64
CA GLU A 112 -9.79 1.36 -4.48
C GLU A 112 -9.29 -0.03 -4.85
N VAL A 113 -8.03 -0.30 -4.50
CA VAL A 113 -7.35 -1.58 -4.73
C VAL A 113 -7.23 -2.36 -3.43
N ASP A 114 -6.75 -1.69 -2.38
CA ASP A 114 -6.57 -2.26 -1.05
C ASP A 114 -6.75 -1.16 0.00
N ARG A 115 -7.09 -1.56 1.23
CA ARG A 115 -7.21 -0.69 2.39
C ARG A 115 -6.77 -1.39 3.66
N THR A 116 -6.18 -0.63 4.57
CA THR A 116 -5.86 -1.15 5.91
C THR A 116 -7.07 -0.98 6.86
N PRO A 117 -7.09 -1.68 8.01
CA PRO A 117 -7.79 -1.16 9.18
C PRO A 117 -7.17 0.17 9.62
N ALA A 118 -7.80 0.86 10.57
CA ALA A 118 -7.15 1.97 11.25
C ALA A 118 -5.94 1.45 12.05
N LEU A 119 -4.76 2.00 11.77
CA LEU A 119 -3.49 1.71 12.41
C LEU A 119 -3.03 2.93 13.23
N SER A 120 -2.17 2.69 14.22
CA SER A 120 -1.66 3.74 15.11
C SER A 120 -0.23 3.41 15.55
N ASP A 121 0.63 4.41 15.59
CA ASP A 121 2.04 4.29 15.98
C ASP A 121 2.47 5.41 16.92
N GLU A 122 2.54 5.15 18.22
CA GLU A 122 2.87 6.19 19.21
C GLU A 122 4.34 6.18 19.63
N GLU A 123 5.18 5.34 19.02
CA GLU A 123 6.51 5.05 19.56
C GLU A 123 7.62 5.93 18.97
N GLY A 124 7.45 6.49 17.77
CA GLY A 124 8.45 7.38 17.17
C GLY A 124 9.79 6.67 16.92
N ASN A 125 9.76 5.41 16.48
CA ASN A 125 10.93 4.53 16.44
C ASN A 125 11.08 3.82 15.08
N ASP A 126 11.66 2.63 15.05
CA ASP A 126 11.84 1.84 13.81
C ASP A 126 10.89 0.62 13.75
N PHE A 127 9.73 0.74 14.38
CA PHE A 127 8.64 -0.24 14.34
C PHE A 127 7.53 0.29 13.45
N SER A 128 6.94 -0.61 12.70
CA SER A 128 5.89 -0.31 11.72
C SER A 128 4.79 -1.36 11.88
N TRP A 129 3.76 -1.27 11.03
CA TRP A 129 2.72 -2.26 10.86
C TRP A 129 2.90 -3.02 9.54
N PRO A 130 3.67 -4.12 9.52
CA PRO A 130 3.66 -5.06 8.41
C PRO A 130 2.48 -6.03 8.44
N ARG A 131 2.06 -6.46 7.26
CA ARG A 131 1.34 -7.72 7.04
C ARG A 131 2.28 -8.90 7.30
N TYR A 132 1.84 -9.93 8.02
CA TYR A 132 2.65 -11.12 8.25
C TYR A 132 1.87 -12.43 8.06
N PRO A 133 2.26 -13.28 7.08
CA PRO A 133 3.34 -13.10 6.10
C PRO A 133 3.06 -12.00 5.08
N ASN A 134 4.06 -11.64 4.27
CA ASN A 134 3.92 -10.67 3.18
C ASN A 134 2.70 -10.95 2.30
N GLY A 135 1.98 -9.90 1.96
CA GLY A 135 0.83 -9.95 1.06
C GLY A 135 -0.40 -10.69 1.61
N ILE A 136 -0.43 -11.11 2.88
CA ILE A 136 -1.63 -11.73 3.44
C ILE A 136 -2.76 -10.71 3.53
N ASP A 137 -3.86 -10.94 2.80
CA ASP A 137 -5.00 -10.03 2.80
C ASP A 137 -6.31 -10.76 3.03
N THR A 138 -6.73 -10.79 4.30
CA THR A 138 -8.00 -11.36 4.75
C THR A 138 -9.01 -10.28 5.11
N ASP A 139 -8.69 -9.00 4.81
CA ASP A 139 -9.45 -7.82 5.25
C ASP A 139 -9.62 -7.74 6.78
N THR A 140 -8.68 -8.28 7.56
CA THR A 140 -8.79 -8.31 9.03
C THR A 140 -7.57 -7.71 9.73
N ARG A 141 -7.78 -7.23 10.96
CA ARG A 141 -6.68 -6.73 11.81
C ARG A 141 -5.63 -7.79 12.10
N SER A 142 -5.96 -9.09 12.04
CA SER A 142 -4.99 -10.16 12.29
C SER A 142 -3.93 -10.31 11.22
N ASP A 143 -4.10 -9.67 10.06
CA ASP A 143 -3.05 -9.64 9.04
C ASP A 143 -1.83 -8.83 9.51
N TRP A 144 -2.03 -7.89 10.45
CA TRP A 144 -1.07 -6.85 10.82
C TRP A 144 -0.43 -7.08 12.20
N ALA A 145 0.87 -6.88 12.30
CA ALA A 145 1.61 -6.92 13.57
C ALA A 145 2.47 -5.66 13.74
N PHE A 146 2.57 -5.11 14.94
CA PHE A 146 3.47 -3.98 15.21
C PHE A 146 4.84 -4.51 15.62
N ILE A 147 5.79 -4.46 14.69
CA ILE A 147 7.13 -5.06 14.81
C ILE A 147 8.17 -4.20 14.11
N LYS A 148 9.45 -4.55 14.29
CA LYS A 148 10.56 -3.85 13.64
C LYS A 148 10.39 -3.80 12.12
N ALA A 149 10.56 -2.62 11.55
CA ALA A 149 10.31 -2.36 10.16
C ALA A 149 11.27 -3.08 9.20
N THR A 150 10.77 -3.41 8.01
CA THR A 150 11.48 -4.15 6.96
C THR A 150 11.31 -3.56 5.55
N PRO A 151 11.49 -2.24 5.37
CA PRO A 151 11.25 -1.60 4.07
C PRO A 151 12.13 -2.20 2.96
N GLY A 152 11.49 -2.58 1.87
CA GLY A 152 12.06 -3.23 0.70
C GLY A 152 12.42 -4.70 0.89
N ALA A 153 11.94 -5.37 1.94
CA ALA A 153 12.37 -6.71 2.31
C ALA A 153 11.24 -7.59 2.88
N GLU A 154 11.56 -8.86 3.16
CA GLU A 154 10.59 -9.79 3.75
C GLU A 154 10.22 -9.40 5.17
N ASN A 155 8.91 -9.30 5.45
CA ASN A 155 8.39 -9.07 6.80
C ASN A 155 8.75 -10.25 7.70
N VAL A 156 9.50 -9.99 8.77
CA VAL A 156 9.99 -11.01 9.69
C VAL A 156 9.65 -10.67 11.14
N LEU A 157 9.08 -11.63 11.86
CA LEU A 157 8.89 -11.53 13.32
C LEU A 157 10.27 -11.51 14.01
N ARG A 158 10.83 -10.32 14.23
CA ARG A 158 12.02 -10.13 15.06
C ARG A 158 11.58 -9.58 16.42
N ALA A 159 12.00 -10.24 17.48
CA ALA A 159 11.86 -9.71 18.83
C ALA A 159 12.69 -8.42 18.96
N ALA A 160 12.11 -7.39 19.58
CA ALA A 160 12.87 -6.28 20.12
C ALA A 160 13.89 -6.85 21.14
N PHE A 161 15.18 -6.57 20.95
CA PHE A 161 16.21 -6.89 21.93
C PHE A 161 16.48 -5.68 22.81
#